data_AF-A0A7K3HGQ2-F1
#
_entry.id   AF-A0A7K3HGQ2-F1
#
_cell.length_a   1.000
_cell.length_b   1.000
_cell.length_c   1.000
_cell.angle_alpha   90.00
_cell.angle_beta   90.00
_cell.angle_gamma   90.00
#
_symmetry.space_group_name_H-M   'P 1'
#
loop_
_entity.id
_entity.type
_entity.pdbx_description
1 polymer ?
#
loop_
_entity_poly.entity_id
_entity_poly.type
_entity_poly.pdbx_seq_one_letter_code
_entity_poly.pdbx_strand_id
1 'polypeptide(L)'
;PGWHCPECGGARLRGQVFGARRTAEELGRAFPAVPVRTSGRDHVLDTVPDAPALVVSTPGAEPVAEGGYAAALLLDGWAMLGRPDLRAGEETLRRWLGAAALVR
;
A
#
# COMPACT_ATOMS: atom_id res chain seq x y z
N PRO A 1 -15.56 -26.10 -19.79
CA PRO A 1 -15.54 -24.64 -20.07
C PRO A 1 -14.75 -23.89 -18.97
N GLY A 2 -13.80 -23.04 -19.35
CA GLY A 2 -13.07 -22.19 -18.41
C GLY A 2 -13.85 -20.92 -18.02
N TRP A 3 -13.42 -20.24 -16.96
CA TRP A 3 -14.00 -18.95 -16.55
C TRP A 3 -13.80 -17.89 -17.64
N HIS A 4 -14.83 -17.07 -17.89
CA HIS A 4 -14.79 -15.89 -18.74
C HIS A 4 -15.58 -14.76 -18.07
N CYS A 5 -15.11 -13.51 -18.20
CA CYS A 5 -15.81 -12.34 -17.66
C CYS A 5 -17.17 -12.14 -18.39
N PRO A 6 -18.30 -12.00 -17.67
CA PRO A 6 -19.60 -11.81 -18.30
C PRO A 6 -19.76 -10.45 -18.98
N GLU A 7 -18.97 -9.44 -18.57
CA GLU A 7 -19.05 -8.09 -19.11
C GLU A 7 -18.20 -7.89 -20.37
N CYS A 8 -17.01 -8.51 -20.42
CA CYS A 8 -16.05 -8.28 -21.50
C CYS A 8 -15.56 -9.55 -22.22
N GLY A 9 -15.95 -10.74 -21.78
CA GLY A 9 -15.57 -12.03 -22.39
C GLY A 9 -14.13 -12.48 -22.15
N GLY A 10 -13.32 -11.71 -21.42
CA GLY A 10 -11.91 -12.05 -21.17
C GLY A 10 -11.74 -13.34 -20.34
N ALA A 11 -10.75 -14.16 -20.69
CA ALA A 11 -10.45 -15.45 -20.03
C ALA A 11 -9.34 -15.37 -18.96
N ARG A 12 -8.78 -14.18 -18.70
CA ARG A 12 -7.70 -13.99 -17.71
C ARG A 12 -8.28 -13.49 -16.39
N LEU A 13 -8.11 -14.28 -15.33
CA LEU A 13 -8.40 -13.85 -13.96
C LEU A 13 -7.13 -13.29 -13.32
N ARG A 14 -7.21 -12.11 -12.71
CA ARG A 14 -6.11 -11.51 -11.95
C ARG A 14 -6.59 -11.23 -10.53
N GLY A 15 -5.83 -11.67 -9.52
CA GLY A 15 -6.06 -11.23 -8.15
C GLY A 15 -5.96 -9.71 -8.06
N GLN A 16 -6.98 -9.06 -7.50
CA GLN A 16 -7.03 -7.60 -7.46
C GLN A 16 -6.45 -7.01 -6.19
N VAL A 17 -6.44 -7.76 -5.08
CA VAL A 17 -5.91 -7.30 -3.80
C VAL A 17 -4.85 -8.27 -3.33
N PHE A 18 -3.63 -7.78 -3.16
CA PHE A 18 -2.56 -8.51 -2.49
C PHE A 18 -2.26 -7.77 -1.19
N GLY A 19 -2.43 -8.45 -0.05
CA GLY A 19 -2.17 -7.84 1.25
C GLY A 19 -0.71 -7.40 1.39
N ALA A 20 -0.45 -6.46 2.30
CA ALA A 20 0.86 -5.83 2.52
C ALA A 20 2.04 -6.81 2.57
N ARG A 21 1.86 -7.99 3.21
CA ARG A 21 2.89 -9.03 3.27
C ARG A 21 3.35 -9.50 1.89
N ARG A 22 2.41 -9.85 1.00
CA ARG A 22 2.76 -10.32 -0.34
C ARG A 22 3.38 -9.19 -1.17
N THR A 23 2.88 -7.97 -1.03
CA THR A 23 3.48 -6.79 -1.67
C THR A 23 4.93 -6.61 -1.25
N ALA A 24 5.24 -6.74 0.05
CA ALA A 24 6.62 -6.66 0.55
C ALA A 24 7.51 -7.79 0.00
N GLU A 25 6.99 -9.02 -0.07
CA GLU A 25 7.71 -10.16 -0.66
C GLU A 25 8.03 -9.94 -2.15
N GLU A 26 7.07 -9.46 -2.94
CA GLU A 26 7.30 -9.16 -4.37
C GLU A 26 8.28 -7.99 -4.56
N LEU A 27 8.17 -6.94 -3.75
CA LEU A 27 9.10 -5.82 -3.78
C LEU A 27 10.52 -6.26 -3.39
N GLY A 28 10.67 -7.11 -2.38
CA GLY A 28 11.96 -7.68 -2.00
C GLY A 28 12.59 -8.50 -3.13
N ARG A 29 11.77 -9.24 -3.90
CA ARG A 29 12.22 -9.94 -5.12
C ARG A 29 12.63 -8.99 -6.24
N ALA A 30 11.89 -7.90 -6.45
CA ALA A 30 12.15 -6.93 -7.51
C ALA A 30 13.36 -6.01 -7.20
N PHE A 31 13.64 -5.76 -5.92
CA PHE A 31 14.69 -4.85 -5.45
C PHE A 31 15.62 -5.56 -4.45
N PRO A 32 16.41 -6.57 -4.86
CA PRO A 32 17.17 -7.42 -3.95
C PRO A 32 18.25 -6.70 -3.13
N ALA A 33 18.68 -5.51 -3.55
CA ALA A 33 19.67 -4.69 -2.85
C ALA A 33 19.04 -3.56 -1.98
N VAL A 34 17.71 -3.46 -1.94
CA VAL A 34 17.00 -2.42 -1.19
C VAL A 34 16.26 -3.04 0.00
N PRO A 35 16.55 -2.63 1.24
CA PRO A 35 15.80 -3.08 2.41
C PRO A 35 14.31 -2.81 2.26
N VAL A 36 13.48 -3.82 2.47
CA VAL A 36 12.02 -3.69 2.53
C VAL A 36 11.57 -3.80 3.97
N ARG A 37 10.90 -2.76 4.47
CA ARG A 37 10.33 -2.69 5.82
C ARG A 37 8.82 -2.78 5.74
N THR A 38 8.21 -3.47 6.68
CA THR A 38 6.76 -3.59 6.79
C THR A 38 6.29 -2.91 8.08
N SER A 39 5.27 -2.07 7.99
CA SER A 39 4.59 -1.50 9.15
C SER A 39 3.10 -1.76 9.07
N GLY A 40 2.53 -2.41 10.08
CA GLY A 40 1.12 -2.79 10.07
C GLY A 40 0.80 -3.87 11.08
N ARG A 41 -0.09 -4.80 10.71
CA ARG A 41 -0.72 -5.80 11.60
C ARG A 41 0.23 -6.44 12.62
N ASP A 42 1.38 -6.93 12.18
CA ASP A 42 2.30 -7.70 13.04
C ASP A 42 3.14 -6.78 13.94
N HIS A 43 3.55 -5.64 13.38
CA HIS A 43 4.33 -4.63 14.09
C HIS A 43 4.18 -3.28 13.37
N VAL A 44 3.84 -2.24 14.14
CA VAL A 44 3.81 -0.85 13.66
C VAL A 44 5.14 -0.21 14.02
N LEU A 45 5.80 0.34 13.02
CA LEU A 45 7.01 1.13 13.18
C LEU A 45 6.61 2.58 13.50
N ASP A 46 7.25 3.19 14.49
CA ASP A 46 7.04 4.61 14.80
C ASP A 46 7.85 5.49 13.85
N THR A 47 9.12 5.12 13.63
CA THR A 47 10.06 5.83 12.76
C THR A 47 10.85 4.88 11.89
N VAL A 48 11.43 5.41 10.81
CA VAL A 48 12.45 4.75 10.00
C VAL A 48 13.69 5.64 9.84
N PRO A 49 14.90 5.06 9.80
CA PRO A 49 16.12 5.83 9.58
C PRO A 49 16.12 6.53 8.22
N ASP A 50 16.84 7.65 8.11
CA ASP A 50 17.16 8.30 6.83
C ASP A 50 18.20 7.49 6.04
N ALA A 51 17.76 6.35 5.51
CA ALA A 51 18.55 5.45 4.69
C ALA A 51 17.70 4.89 3.54
N PRO A 52 18.30 4.58 2.37
CA PRO A 52 17.55 4.02 1.25
C PRO A 52 16.82 2.72 1.62
N ALA A 53 15.48 2.75 1.56
CA ALA A 53 14.62 1.62 1.86
C ALA A 53 13.24 1.78 1.20
N LEU A 54 12.54 0.66 1.03
CA LEU A 54 11.11 0.64 0.71
C LEU A 54 10.33 0.36 1.99
N VAL A 55 9.28 1.14 2.26
CA VAL A 55 8.39 0.91 3.40
C VAL A 55 7.00 0.55 2.88
N VAL A 56 6.52 -0.64 3.26
CA VAL A 56 5.16 -1.11 2.96
C VAL A 56 4.32 -0.95 4.22
N SER A 57 3.42 0.04 4.20
CA SER A 57 2.55 0.34 5.33
C SER A 57 1.10 0.01 5.04
N THR A 58 0.41 -0.57 6.03
CA THR A 58 -1.06 -0.54 6.03
C THR A 58 -1.54 0.88 6.30
N PRO A 59 -2.67 1.33 5.71
CA PRO A 59 -3.16 2.69 5.91
C PRO A 59 -3.26 3.08 7.39
N GLY A 60 -2.60 4.17 7.79
CA GLY A 60 -2.53 4.64 9.17
C GLY A 60 -1.40 4.07 10.02
N ALA A 61 -0.55 3.22 9.46
CA ALA A 61 0.67 2.68 10.09
C ALA A 61 1.93 3.17 9.37
N GLU A 62 1.87 4.32 8.68
CA GLU A 62 3.02 4.93 8.02
C GLU A 62 4.00 5.48 9.08
N PRO A 63 5.24 4.95 9.19
CA PRO A 63 6.23 5.50 10.11
C PRO A 63 6.73 6.85 9.60
N VAL A 64 7.19 7.69 10.51
CA VAL A 64 7.87 8.94 10.15
C VAL A 64 9.32 8.63 9.72
N ALA A 65 9.71 9.07 8.53
CA ALA A 65 11.10 9.05 8.10
C ALA A 65 11.80 10.34 8.54
N GLU A 66 12.97 10.23 9.16
CA GLU A 66 13.83 11.39 9.42
C GLU A 66 14.17 12.04 8.06
N GLY A 67 13.90 13.34 7.91
CA GLY A 67 14.05 14.06 6.64
C GLY A 67 12.90 13.90 5.63
N GLY A 68 11.98 12.95 5.83
CA GLY A 68 10.81 12.69 4.98
C GLY A 68 11.07 11.71 3.82
N TYR A 69 10.00 11.12 3.28
CA TYR A 69 10.10 10.20 2.16
C TYR A 69 10.36 10.95 0.85
N ALA A 70 11.17 10.35 -0.03
CA ALA A 70 11.37 10.90 -1.37
C ALA A 70 10.12 10.77 -2.28
N ALA A 71 9.25 9.80 -2.00
CA ALA A 71 8.00 9.59 -2.71
C ALA A 71 7.05 8.71 -1.88
N ALA A 72 5.75 8.79 -2.17
CA ALA A 72 4.74 7.88 -1.66
C ALA A 72 3.90 7.30 -2.82
N LEU A 73 3.55 6.02 -2.72
CA LEU A 73 2.63 5.35 -3.64
C LEU A 73 1.42 4.85 -2.86
N LEU A 74 0.23 5.28 -3.29
CA LEU A 74 -1.04 4.80 -2.76
C LEU A 74 -1.53 3.62 -3.62
N LEU A 75 -1.44 2.41 -3.09
CA LEU A 75 -1.86 1.20 -3.77
C LEU A 75 -3.31 0.84 -3.40
N ASP A 76 -4.01 0.21 -4.33
CA ASP A 76 -5.38 -0.28 -4.14
C ASP A 76 -6.36 0.76 -3.56
N GLY A 77 -6.21 2.03 -3.96
CA GLY A 77 -7.00 3.13 -3.40
C GLY A 77 -8.53 2.93 -3.50
N TRP A 78 -8.98 2.19 -4.52
CA TRP A 78 -10.37 1.78 -4.68
C TRP A 78 -10.89 0.95 -3.50
N ALA A 79 -10.05 0.17 -2.83
CA ALA A 79 -10.44 -0.69 -1.72
C ALA A 79 -10.87 0.13 -0.48
N MET A 80 -10.26 1.29 -0.27
CA MET A 80 -10.67 2.21 0.81
C MET A 80 -11.95 2.97 0.44
N LEU A 81 -12.06 3.43 -0.81
CA LEU A 81 -13.24 4.12 -1.33
C LEU A 81 -14.49 3.23 -1.37
N GLY A 82 -14.31 1.94 -1.65
CA GLY A 82 -15.40 0.96 -1.78
C GLY A 82 -15.91 0.40 -0.45
N ARG A 83 -15.43 0.89 0.71
CA ARG A 83 -15.93 0.44 2.02
C ARG A 83 -17.41 0.81 2.17
N PRO A 84 -18.24 -0.07 2.75
CA PRO A 84 -19.66 0.21 3.01
C PRO A 84 -19.81 1.11 4.24
N ASP A 85 -19.25 2.31 4.18
CA ASP A 85 -19.25 3.33 5.22
C ASP A 85 -19.59 4.69 4.58
N LEU A 86 -20.52 5.44 5.17
CA LEU A 86 -20.96 6.73 4.62
C LEU A 86 -19.81 7.75 4.51
N ARG A 87 -18.80 7.62 5.36
CA ARG A 87 -17.62 8.48 5.42
C ARG A 87 -16.41 7.85 4.73
N ALA A 88 -16.58 6.78 3.96
CA ALA A 88 -15.49 6.10 3.27
C ALA A 88 -14.64 7.08 2.44
N GLY A 89 -15.28 7.99 1.70
CA GLY A 89 -14.58 9.00 0.90
C GLY A 89 -13.75 9.97 1.75
N GLU A 90 -14.34 10.54 2.81
CA GLU A 90 -13.67 11.49 3.72
C GLU A 90 -12.50 10.83 4.45
N GLU A 91 -12.72 9.64 5.00
CA GLU A 91 -11.69 8.89 5.72
C GLU A 91 -10.56 8.47 4.78
N THR A 92 -10.89 8.08 3.54
CA THR A 92 -9.88 7.76 2.53
C THR A 92 -9.02 8.97 2.21
N LEU A 93 -9.64 10.12 1.91
CA LEU A 93 -8.92 11.35 1.62
C LEU A 93 -8.03 11.75 2.80
N ARG A 94 -8.54 11.69 4.03
CA ARG A 94 -7.78 12.00 5.25
C ARG A 94 -6.53 11.12 5.37
N ARG A 95 -6.66 9.81 5.13
CA ARG A 95 -5.53 8.86 5.18
C ARG A 95 -4.51 9.14 4.07
N TRP A 96 -4.98 9.41 2.86
CA TRP A 96 -4.09 9.70 1.71
C TRP A 96 -3.32 10.99 1.91
N LEU A 97 -3.96 12.04 2.39
CA LEU A 97 -3.29 13.30 2.71
C LEU A 97 -2.29 13.12 3.87
N GLY A 98 -2.62 12.29 4.86
CA GLY A 98 -1.68 11.92 5.92
C GLY A 98 -0.41 11.25 5.39
N ALA A 99 -0.54 10.28 4.48
CA ALA A 99 0.60 9.64 3.84
C ALA A 99 1.38 10.60 2.93
N ALA A 100 0.67 11.44 2.15
CA ALA A 100 1.29 12.43 1.27
C ALA A 100 2.10 13.49 2.04
N ALA A 101 1.64 13.86 3.24
CA ALA A 101 2.34 14.82 4.10
C ALA A 101 3.68 14.30 4.65
N LEU A 102 3.97 13.00 4.53
CA LEU A 102 5.26 12.42 4.90
C LEU A 102 6.32 12.56 3.79
N VAL A 103 5.92 13.01 2.59
CA VAL A 103 6.82 13.23 1.44
C VAL A 103 7.43 14.63 1.52
N ARG A 104 8.74 14.73 1.24
CA ARG A 104 9.52 15.97 1.28
C ARG A 104 9.66 16.66 -0.08
#